data_AF-A0A895XPI0-F1
#
_entry.id   AF-A0A895XPI0-F1
#
_cell.length_a   1.000
_cell.length_b   1.000
_cell.length_c   1.000
_cell.angle_alpha   90.00
_cell.angle_beta   90.00
_cell.angle_gamma   90.00
#
_symmetry.space_group_name_H-M   'P 1'
#
loop_
_entity.id
_entity.type
_entity.pdbx_description
1 polymer ?
#
loop_
_entity_poly.entity_id
_entity_poly.type
_entity_poly.pdbx_seq_one_letter_code
_entity_poly.pdbx_strand_id
1 'polypeptide(L)'
;MTKKAPPRSPSPVAAPSTTASGGDLSSDDDFDSEGQRDRLGVHIVWELILLVAAMGAVFLLSQTSLGPFGAWGWHGLFLVLTPFLLAATAAAISLRVGSANFAVGPIALLAGWLFLDASSLGLAAVLLGLASAGLAGLMLATLVAWLRIPAWAASLTIGMAIGLWWLSAGAPGPLQFSQFPRSVALLAVGAAIGFSIMLGLIGAASKLREKLSDIRDAAPGQKHGRGKLVFVGLLASSLLAGAAGVAAAWISPHFNDGASVPADGMNYTLLPMAAALLGGTSLFGRRGGFAGTALATTVLVSTMWFLESRNENFDEKWLLVAALFAGFIISRVIETFNLPAEDDDDDRDLSDLGGLAQDDNGEFERVAAEEIPAQRDSGRPFDGTGYDDDFASVAGGGGYGPQGDPGRFGPQSGHGGYGHGTQPGANEYGEPGYDNGGYPEPGTRGGYGPRGYSADTYPPNQRGFDDPGYDANGGYGNYRR
;
A
#
# COMPACT_ATOMS: atom_id res chain seq x y z
N MET A 1 27.69 88.09 -19.78
CA MET A 1 26.84 86.98 -20.25
C MET A 1 27.72 85.83 -20.69
N THR A 2 27.90 84.82 -19.86
CA THR A 2 28.84 83.71 -20.08
C THR A 2 28.20 82.58 -20.89
N LYS A 3 28.81 82.24 -22.03
CA LYS A 3 28.28 81.28 -23.00
C LYS A 3 28.53 79.85 -22.48
N LYS A 4 27.47 79.16 -22.06
CA LYS A 4 27.52 77.80 -21.50
C LYS A 4 27.96 76.80 -22.59
N ALA A 5 29.06 76.08 -22.35
CA ALA A 5 29.55 75.06 -23.28
C ALA A 5 28.62 73.82 -23.30
N PRO A 6 28.45 73.14 -24.44
CA PRO A 6 27.65 71.92 -24.53
C PRO A 6 28.35 70.73 -23.83
N PRO A 7 27.58 69.75 -23.30
CA PRO A 7 28.14 68.55 -22.70
C PRO A 7 28.84 67.66 -23.75
N ARG A 8 29.91 66.96 -23.34
CA ARG A 8 30.61 65.98 -24.16
C ARG A 8 29.76 64.72 -24.35
N SER A 9 29.76 64.18 -25.57
CA SER A 9 29.20 62.86 -25.86
C SER A 9 29.94 61.76 -25.06
N PRO A 10 29.24 60.76 -24.52
CA PRO A 10 29.89 59.59 -23.93
C PRO A 10 30.64 58.79 -25.00
N SER A 11 31.84 58.33 -24.68
CA SER A 11 32.63 57.45 -25.54
C SER A 11 31.93 56.11 -25.76
N PRO A 12 32.04 55.48 -26.94
CA PRO A 12 31.54 54.13 -27.15
C PRO A 12 32.29 53.15 -26.24
N VAL A 13 31.54 52.40 -25.42
CA VAL A 13 32.07 51.30 -24.62
C VAL A 13 32.53 50.20 -25.59
N ALA A 14 33.81 49.83 -25.52
CA ALA A 14 34.35 48.74 -26.32
C ALA A 14 33.64 47.43 -25.97
N ALA A 15 33.16 46.72 -26.99
CA ALA A 15 32.55 45.41 -26.80
C ALA A 15 33.59 44.40 -26.27
N PRO A 16 33.22 43.50 -25.33
CA PRO A 16 34.14 42.47 -24.86
C PRO A 16 34.51 41.53 -26.01
N SER A 17 35.81 41.43 -26.29
CA SER A 17 36.37 40.51 -27.26
C SER A 17 36.10 39.07 -26.82
N THR A 18 35.15 38.42 -27.49
CA THR A 18 34.87 36.99 -27.35
C THR A 18 36.09 36.20 -27.81
N THR A 19 36.90 35.78 -26.85
CA THR A 19 38.01 34.86 -27.09
C THR A 19 37.41 33.50 -27.38
N ALA A 20 37.53 33.03 -28.62
CA ALA A 20 37.12 31.70 -29.01
C ALA A 20 38.08 30.69 -28.36
N SER A 21 37.73 30.22 -27.15
CA SER A 21 38.32 29.02 -26.58
C SER A 21 37.82 27.84 -27.39
N GLY A 22 38.70 27.25 -28.20
CA GLY A 22 38.46 25.93 -28.78
C GLY A 22 38.44 24.91 -27.65
N GLY A 23 37.26 24.60 -27.13
CA GLY A 23 37.06 23.40 -26.33
C GLY A 23 36.95 22.22 -27.28
N ASP A 24 37.81 21.21 -27.11
CA ASP A 24 37.71 19.96 -27.84
C ASP A 24 36.31 19.37 -27.69
N LEU A 25 35.68 19.08 -28.82
CA LEU A 25 34.46 18.28 -28.89
C LEU A 25 34.85 16.80 -28.89
N SER A 26 35.52 16.34 -27.83
CA SER A 26 35.73 14.92 -27.53
C SER A 26 34.37 14.29 -27.26
N SER A 27 33.70 13.89 -28.35
CA SER A 27 32.29 13.48 -28.38
C SER A 27 32.14 11.96 -28.22
N ASP A 28 33.08 11.34 -27.51
CA ASP A 28 33.26 9.89 -27.47
C ASP A 28 32.69 9.23 -26.19
N ASP A 29 32.24 10.02 -25.20
CA ASP A 29 31.74 9.53 -23.90
C ASP A 29 30.27 9.03 -23.89
N ASP A 30 29.54 9.07 -25.01
CA ASP A 30 28.06 8.91 -25.02
C ASP A 30 27.56 7.49 -25.36
N PHE A 31 28.44 6.47 -25.38
CA PHE A 31 28.09 5.08 -25.73
C PHE A 31 28.30 4.01 -24.65
N ASP A 32 29.07 4.29 -23.59
CA ASP A 32 29.26 3.35 -22.46
C ASP A 32 28.11 3.35 -21.45
N SER A 33 26.95 3.90 -21.84
CA SER A 33 25.68 3.38 -21.34
C SER A 33 25.36 2.02 -21.98
N GLU A 34 26.22 1.02 -21.71
CA GLU A 34 25.91 -0.40 -21.84
C GLU A 34 24.74 -0.71 -20.89
N GLY A 35 23.54 -0.36 -21.36
CA GLY A 35 22.41 -0.05 -20.50
C GLY A 35 22.09 -1.22 -19.60
N GLN A 36 22.36 -1.03 -18.30
CA GLN A 36 22.12 -1.93 -17.17
C GLN A 36 21.06 -2.96 -17.52
N ARG A 37 21.49 -4.10 -18.11
CA ARG A 37 20.58 -4.98 -18.86
C ARG A 37 19.54 -5.52 -17.88
N ASP A 38 18.37 -4.88 -17.95
CA ASP A 38 17.31 -4.96 -16.94
C ASP A 38 17.06 -6.43 -16.68
N ARG A 39 17.35 -6.90 -15.45
CA ARG A 39 17.66 -8.31 -15.15
C ARG A 39 16.39 -9.17 -15.12
N LEU A 40 15.75 -9.24 -16.28
CA LEU A 40 14.46 -9.84 -16.59
C LEU A 40 14.46 -11.33 -16.26
N GLY A 41 15.60 -12.02 -16.43
CA GLY A 41 15.77 -13.42 -16.09
C GLY A 41 15.43 -13.74 -14.64
N VAL A 42 15.84 -12.91 -13.67
CA VAL A 42 15.52 -13.13 -12.24
C VAL A 42 14.01 -12.97 -11.98
N HIS A 43 13.35 -12.02 -12.67
CA HIS A 43 11.91 -11.84 -12.57
C HIS A 43 11.15 -13.01 -13.21
N ILE A 44 11.59 -13.50 -14.37
CA ILE A 44 11.00 -14.68 -15.05
C ILE A 44 11.14 -15.93 -14.17
N VAL A 45 12.31 -16.16 -13.55
CA VAL A 45 12.51 -17.28 -12.62
C VAL A 45 11.57 -17.17 -11.41
N TRP A 46 11.42 -15.97 -10.85
CA TRP A 46 10.50 -15.74 -9.73
C TRP A 46 9.02 -15.95 -10.13
N GLU A 47 8.61 -15.46 -11.29
CA GLU A 47 7.26 -15.69 -11.81
C GLU A 47 6.99 -17.16 -12.14
N LEU A 48 7.99 -17.91 -12.61
CA LEU A 48 7.88 -19.35 -12.81
C LEU A 48 7.73 -20.11 -11.47
N ILE A 49 8.46 -19.71 -10.43
CA ILE A 49 8.31 -20.27 -9.07
C ILE A 49 6.90 -19.98 -8.53
N LEU A 50 6.43 -18.74 -8.65
CA LEU A 50 5.07 -18.38 -8.26
C LEU A 50 3.99 -19.10 -9.09
N LEU A 51 4.23 -19.34 -10.37
CA LEU A 51 3.32 -20.09 -11.24
C LEU A 51 3.21 -21.55 -10.79
N VAL A 52 4.33 -22.21 -10.51
CA VAL A 52 4.36 -23.59 -9.98
C VAL A 52 3.68 -23.65 -8.60
N ALA A 53 3.96 -22.69 -7.72
CA ALA A 53 3.30 -22.59 -6.42
C ALA A 53 1.78 -22.37 -6.56
N ALA A 54 1.34 -21.51 -7.48
CA ALA A 54 -0.08 -21.25 -7.73
C ALA A 54 -0.79 -22.48 -8.28
N MET A 55 -0.19 -23.18 -9.25
CA MET A 55 -0.71 -24.46 -9.75
C MET A 55 -0.79 -25.51 -8.64
N GLY A 56 0.22 -25.60 -7.77
CA GLY A 56 0.23 -26.51 -6.62
C GLY A 56 -0.87 -26.20 -5.60
N ALA A 57 -1.03 -24.94 -5.21
CA ALA A 57 -2.05 -24.51 -4.25
C ALA A 57 -3.48 -24.71 -4.80
N VAL A 58 -3.71 -24.36 -6.07
CA VAL A 58 -4.99 -24.59 -6.76
C VAL A 58 -5.26 -26.09 -6.95
N PHE A 59 -4.24 -26.89 -7.28
CA PHE A 59 -4.38 -28.35 -7.36
C PHE A 59 -4.79 -28.95 -6.01
N LEU A 60 -4.08 -28.60 -4.92
CA LEU A 60 -4.41 -29.04 -3.56
C LEU A 60 -5.84 -28.66 -3.16
N LEU A 61 -6.26 -27.42 -3.44
CA LEU A 61 -7.63 -26.96 -3.18
C LEU A 61 -8.66 -27.67 -4.07
N SER A 62 -8.35 -28.01 -5.32
CA SER A 62 -9.27 -28.79 -6.16
C SER A 62 -9.47 -30.24 -5.70
N GLN A 63 -8.65 -30.74 -4.76
CA GLN A 63 -8.88 -32.04 -4.10
C GLN A 63 -9.84 -31.94 -2.91
N THR A 64 -10.29 -30.74 -2.51
CA THR A 64 -11.16 -30.54 -1.35
C THR A 64 -12.62 -30.39 -1.78
N SER A 65 -13.53 -31.09 -1.10
CA SER A 65 -14.98 -30.95 -1.31
C SER A 65 -15.56 -29.66 -0.69
N LEU A 66 -14.79 -29.00 0.17
CA LEU A 66 -15.11 -27.72 0.79
C LEU A 66 -14.49 -26.56 0.00
N GLY A 67 -15.05 -25.36 0.18
CA GLY A 67 -14.55 -24.13 -0.43
C GLY A 67 -15.04 -23.88 -1.87
N PRO A 68 -14.42 -22.95 -2.61
CA PRO A 68 -14.96 -22.44 -3.87
C PRO A 68 -15.14 -23.48 -4.97
N PHE A 69 -14.33 -24.54 -4.97
CA PHE A 69 -14.45 -25.64 -5.91
C PHE A 69 -15.68 -26.53 -5.66
N GLY A 70 -16.05 -26.77 -4.40
CA GLY A 70 -17.16 -27.67 -4.05
C GLY A 70 -18.52 -27.17 -4.52
N ALA A 71 -18.78 -25.87 -4.36
CA ALA A 71 -20.08 -25.27 -4.71
C ALA A 71 -20.19 -24.85 -6.18
N TRP A 72 -19.10 -24.36 -6.79
CA TRP A 72 -19.15 -23.69 -8.10
C TRP A 72 -17.96 -24.02 -9.03
N GLY A 73 -17.10 -24.98 -8.65
CA GLY A 73 -15.91 -25.35 -9.41
C GLY A 73 -14.97 -24.16 -9.68
N TRP A 74 -14.39 -24.14 -10.89
CA TRP A 74 -13.54 -23.04 -11.35
C TRP A 74 -14.21 -21.67 -11.31
N HIS A 75 -15.53 -21.58 -11.53
CA HIS A 75 -16.24 -20.31 -11.48
C HIS A 75 -16.25 -19.71 -10.07
N GLY A 76 -16.43 -20.56 -9.05
CA GLY A 76 -16.32 -20.15 -7.65
C GLY A 76 -14.93 -19.61 -7.30
N LEU A 77 -13.88 -20.28 -7.78
CA LEU A 77 -12.50 -19.82 -7.56
C LEU A 77 -12.28 -18.42 -8.15
N PHE A 78 -12.69 -18.18 -9.40
CA PHE A 78 -12.54 -16.85 -10.02
C PHE A 78 -13.36 -15.77 -9.31
N LEU A 79 -14.57 -16.07 -8.85
CA LEU A 79 -15.38 -15.15 -8.06
C LEU A 79 -14.66 -14.78 -6.76
N VAL A 80 -14.23 -15.77 -5.96
CA VAL A 80 -13.55 -15.54 -4.68
C VAL A 80 -12.20 -14.82 -4.86
N LEU A 81 -11.42 -15.14 -5.89
CA LEU A 81 -10.13 -14.48 -6.15
C LEU A 81 -10.27 -13.01 -6.55
N THR A 82 -11.36 -12.61 -7.20
CA THR A 82 -11.53 -11.27 -7.78
C THR A 82 -11.36 -10.11 -6.79
N PRO A 83 -12.06 -10.06 -5.62
CA PRO A 83 -11.86 -8.99 -4.66
C PRO A 83 -10.43 -8.95 -4.11
N PHE A 84 -9.83 -10.11 -3.81
CA PHE A 84 -8.44 -10.15 -3.34
C PHE A 84 -7.45 -9.69 -4.42
N LEU A 85 -7.67 -10.02 -5.69
CA LEU A 85 -6.84 -9.59 -6.81
C LEU A 85 -6.95 -8.08 -7.06
N LEU A 86 -8.15 -7.51 -6.98
CA LEU A 86 -8.38 -6.06 -7.04
C LEU A 86 -7.63 -5.34 -5.93
N ALA A 87 -7.76 -5.83 -4.69
CA ALA A 87 -7.10 -5.23 -3.53
C ALA A 87 -5.57 -5.42 -3.58
N ALA A 88 -5.05 -6.57 -3.99
CA ALA A 88 -3.63 -6.81 -4.18
C ALA A 88 -3.05 -5.91 -5.29
N THR A 89 -3.81 -5.67 -6.35
CA THR A 89 -3.46 -4.68 -7.38
C THR A 89 -3.46 -3.26 -6.83
N ALA A 90 -4.44 -2.90 -5.99
CA ALA A 90 -4.46 -1.62 -5.28
C ALA A 90 -3.23 -1.40 -4.40
N ALA A 91 -2.83 -2.42 -3.62
CA ALA A 91 -1.62 -2.40 -2.81
C ALA A 91 -0.37 -2.26 -3.70
N ALA A 92 -0.25 -3.07 -4.76
CA ALA A 92 0.89 -3.03 -5.68
C ALA A 92 1.07 -1.67 -6.38
N ILE A 93 -0.02 -0.99 -6.80
CA ILE A 93 0.07 0.38 -7.33
C ILE A 93 0.63 1.34 -6.29
N SER A 94 0.16 1.26 -5.03
CA SER A 94 0.60 2.16 -3.95
C SER A 94 2.10 2.01 -3.69
N LEU A 95 2.62 0.78 -3.68
CA LEU A 95 4.05 0.49 -3.56
C LEU A 95 4.86 0.99 -4.77
N ARG A 96 4.34 0.83 -6.00
CA ARG A 96 5.01 1.30 -7.24
C ARG A 96 5.18 2.82 -7.29
N VAL A 97 4.30 3.60 -6.67
CA VAL A 97 4.47 5.06 -6.52
C VAL A 97 5.22 5.46 -5.23
N GLY A 98 5.85 4.51 -4.54
CA GLY A 98 6.64 4.74 -3.32
C GLY A 98 5.82 5.15 -2.10
N SER A 99 4.51 4.88 -2.10
CA SER A 99 3.55 5.44 -1.15
C SER A 99 2.57 4.37 -0.68
N ALA A 100 3.04 3.51 0.24
CA ALA A 100 2.28 2.38 0.75
C ALA A 100 0.92 2.81 1.33
N ASN A 101 -0.15 2.23 0.80
CA ASN A 101 -1.53 2.50 1.23
C ASN A 101 -2.01 1.41 2.20
N PHE A 102 -1.93 1.66 3.51
CA PHE A 102 -2.47 0.75 4.53
C PHE A 102 -4.00 0.85 4.70
N ALA A 103 -4.64 1.82 4.05
CA ALA A 103 -6.09 2.00 4.07
C ALA A 103 -6.84 1.11 3.07
N VAL A 104 -6.16 0.26 2.28
CA VAL A 104 -6.79 -0.61 1.26
C VAL A 104 -7.95 -1.43 1.84
N GLY A 105 -7.76 -2.11 2.97
CA GLY A 105 -8.81 -2.89 3.63
C GLY A 105 -9.97 -2.04 4.15
N PRO A 106 -9.73 -1.00 4.97
CA PRO A 106 -10.78 -0.07 5.41
C PRO A 106 -11.55 0.60 4.25
N ILE A 107 -10.87 1.03 3.19
CA ILE A 107 -11.53 1.62 2.00
C ILE A 107 -12.40 0.59 1.28
N ALA A 108 -11.96 -0.67 1.19
CA ALA A 108 -12.79 -1.76 0.68
C ALA A 108 -14.02 -2.00 1.57
N LEU A 109 -13.87 -2.03 2.90
CA LEU A 109 -15.00 -2.17 3.82
C LEU A 109 -16.02 -1.03 3.67
N LEU A 110 -15.57 0.22 3.63
CA LEU A 110 -16.43 1.40 3.44
C LEU A 110 -17.24 1.30 2.14
N ALA A 111 -16.56 0.98 1.03
CA ALA A 111 -17.19 0.88 -0.28
C ALA A 111 -18.17 -0.29 -0.37
N GLY A 112 -17.83 -1.44 0.22
CA GLY A 112 -18.70 -2.61 0.30
C GLY A 112 -19.95 -2.37 1.18
N TRP A 113 -19.78 -1.72 2.33
CA TRP A 113 -20.89 -1.35 3.22
C TRP A 113 -21.88 -0.41 2.53
N LEU A 114 -21.39 0.68 1.95
CA LEU A 114 -22.24 1.67 1.26
C LEU A 114 -22.90 1.09 0.01
N PHE A 115 -22.26 0.14 -0.67
CA PHE A 115 -22.89 -0.61 -1.76
C PHE A 115 -24.05 -1.49 -1.28
N LEU A 116 -23.91 -2.18 -0.14
CA LEU A 116 -24.97 -3.03 0.41
C LEU A 116 -26.16 -2.22 0.92
N ASP A 117 -25.88 -1.18 1.69
CA ASP A 117 -26.90 -0.28 2.25
C ASP A 117 -27.71 0.40 1.13
N ALA A 118 -27.02 0.87 0.09
CA ALA A 118 -27.65 1.45 -1.09
C ALA A 118 -28.13 0.42 -2.14
N SER A 119 -28.05 -0.89 -1.90
CA SER A 119 -28.23 -1.92 -2.94
C SER A 119 -29.61 -1.90 -3.62
N SER A 120 -30.63 -1.37 -2.94
CA SER A 120 -31.96 -1.11 -3.50
C SER A 120 -31.96 -0.14 -4.70
N LEU A 121 -30.91 0.67 -4.85
CA LEU A 121 -30.72 1.64 -5.92
C LEU A 121 -30.03 1.06 -7.18
N GLY A 122 -29.76 -0.25 -7.21
CA GLY A 122 -29.12 -0.92 -8.36
C GLY A 122 -27.75 -0.34 -8.69
N LEU A 123 -27.51 0.03 -9.95
CA LEU A 123 -26.21 0.58 -10.40
C LEU A 123 -25.75 1.83 -9.62
N ALA A 124 -26.67 2.62 -9.06
CA ALA A 124 -26.29 3.77 -8.24
C ALA A 124 -25.60 3.36 -6.92
N ALA A 125 -25.86 2.16 -6.40
CA ALA A 125 -25.17 1.61 -5.24
C ALA A 125 -23.67 1.37 -5.53
N VAL A 126 -23.36 0.86 -6.73
CA VAL A 126 -21.98 0.64 -7.20
C VAL A 126 -21.26 1.99 -7.32
N LEU A 127 -21.93 3.00 -7.87
CA LEU A 127 -21.39 4.35 -7.95
C LEU A 127 -21.17 4.97 -6.57
N LEU A 128 -22.06 4.75 -5.59
CA LEU A 128 -21.89 5.24 -4.22
C LEU A 128 -20.68 4.59 -3.53
N GLY A 129 -20.54 3.26 -3.63
CA GLY A 129 -19.38 2.53 -3.11
C GLY A 129 -18.08 3.05 -3.71
N LEU A 130 -18.00 3.16 -5.04
CA LEU A 130 -16.81 3.70 -5.72
C LEU A 130 -16.56 5.19 -5.43
N ALA A 131 -17.59 6.01 -5.28
CA ALA A 131 -17.46 7.42 -4.92
C ALA A 131 -16.89 7.61 -3.51
N SER A 132 -17.29 6.77 -2.55
CA SER A 132 -16.73 6.79 -1.19
C SER A 132 -15.22 6.47 -1.18
N ALA A 133 -14.81 5.47 -1.96
CA ALA A 133 -13.42 5.09 -2.13
C ALA A 133 -12.61 6.15 -2.91
N GLY A 134 -13.24 6.80 -3.89
CA GLY A 134 -12.68 7.94 -4.60
C GLY A 134 -12.47 9.15 -3.68
N LEU A 135 -13.39 9.42 -2.75
CA LEU A 135 -13.28 10.50 -1.76
C LEU A 135 -12.18 10.21 -0.73
N ALA A 136 -12.14 8.99 -0.16
CA ALA A 136 -11.06 8.57 0.72
C ALA A 136 -9.69 8.61 0.01
N GLY A 137 -9.65 8.19 -1.26
CA GLY A 137 -8.48 8.27 -2.11
C GLY A 137 -8.04 9.69 -2.44
N LEU A 138 -8.98 10.61 -2.66
CA LEU A 138 -8.70 12.04 -2.87
C LEU A 138 -8.07 12.65 -1.61
N MET A 139 -8.64 12.35 -0.43
CA MET A 139 -8.09 12.80 0.85
C MET A 139 -6.67 12.25 1.06
N LEU A 140 -6.45 10.95 0.90
CA LEU A 140 -5.14 10.32 1.03
C LEU A 140 -4.12 10.91 0.03
N ALA A 141 -4.52 11.01 -1.24
CA ALA A 141 -3.69 11.57 -2.30
C ALA A 141 -3.31 13.04 -2.03
N THR A 142 -4.22 13.87 -1.52
CA THR A 142 -3.92 15.26 -1.14
C THR A 142 -3.00 15.33 0.10
N LEU A 143 -3.26 14.54 1.14
CA LEU A 143 -2.45 14.50 2.36
C LEU A 143 -0.99 14.13 2.05
N VAL A 144 -0.78 13.13 1.18
CA VAL A 144 0.57 12.68 0.83
C VAL A 144 1.21 13.57 -0.24
N ALA A 145 0.54 13.82 -1.36
CA ALA A 145 1.18 14.49 -2.50
C ALA A 145 1.32 16.01 -2.33
N TRP A 146 0.42 16.66 -1.57
CA TRP A 146 0.41 18.12 -1.42
C TRP A 146 0.80 18.56 -0.02
N LEU A 147 0.25 17.92 1.03
CA LEU A 147 0.60 18.22 2.43
C LEU A 147 1.85 17.47 2.92
N ARG A 148 2.41 16.56 2.10
CA ARG A 148 3.66 15.82 2.34
C ARG A 148 3.68 14.99 3.62
N ILE A 149 2.50 14.57 4.09
CA ILE A 149 2.39 13.66 5.22
C ILE A 149 2.91 12.28 4.78
N PRO A 150 3.74 11.59 5.59
CA PRO A 150 4.21 10.25 5.26
C PRO A 150 3.04 9.31 4.92
N ALA A 151 3.16 8.57 3.82
CA ALA A 151 2.09 7.74 3.27
C ALA A 151 1.50 6.74 4.29
N TRP A 152 2.38 6.16 5.11
CA TRP A 152 2.00 5.25 6.17
C TRP A 152 1.13 5.94 7.24
N ALA A 153 1.50 7.15 7.67
CA ALA A 153 0.75 7.89 8.68
C ALA A 153 -0.61 8.37 8.15
N ALA A 154 -0.64 8.90 6.92
CA ALA A 154 -1.88 9.35 6.28
C ALA A 154 -2.87 8.20 6.03
N SER A 155 -2.38 7.05 5.54
CA SER A 155 -3.23 5.89 5.28
C SER A 155 -3.68 5.18 6.56
N LEU A 156 -2.84 5.06 7.60
CA LEU A 156 -3.28 4.55 8.90
C LEU A 156 -4.32 5.47 9.56
N THR A 157 -4.18 6.80 9.44
CA THR A 157 -5.16 7.77 9.98
C THR A 157 -6.51 7.62 9.28
N ILE A 158 -6.53 7.55 7.95
CA ILE A 158 -7.77 7.33 7.18
C ILE A 158 -8.38 5.95 7.50
N GLY A 159 -7.55 4.90 7.55
CA GLY A 159 -7.99 3.56 7.89
C GLY A 159 -8.62 3.47 9.29
N MET A 160 -8.02 4.13 10.28
CA MET A 160 -8.56 4.23 11.63
C MET A 160 -9.85 5.04 11.69
N ALA A 161 -9.95 6.17 10.99
CA ALA A 161 -11.17 6.96 10.92
C ALA A 161 -12.35 6.16 10.31
N ILE A 162 -12.08 5.38 9.25
CA ILE A 162 -13.07 4.47 8.66
C ILE A 162 -13.42 3.33 9.63
N GLY A 163 -12.44 2.76 10.34
CA GLY A 163 -12.68 1.72 11.35
C GLY A 163 -13.54 2.21 12.53
N LEU A 164 -13.31 3.43 13.02
CA LEU A 164 -14.13 4.06 14.05
C LEU A 164 -15.55 4.38 13.56
N TRP A 165 -15.70 4.81 12.31
CA TRP A 165 -17.01 4.96 11.67
C TRP A 165 -17.73 3.61 11.55
N TRP A 166 -17.04 2.56 11.11
CA TRP A 166 -17.59 1.21 10.97
C TRP A 166 -18.18 0.68 12.29
N LEU A 167 -17.48 0.90 13.42
CA LEU A 167 -17.97 0.54 14.75
C LEU A 167 -19.26 1.26 15.17
N SER A 168 -19.59 2.41 14.56
CA SER A 168 -20.83 3.16 14.82
C SER A 168 -21.90 3.02 13.74
N ALA A 169 -21.54 2.59 12.52
CA ALA A 169 -22.45 2.44 11.38
C ALA A 169 -23.42 1.25 11.54
N GLY A 170 -23.03 0.21 12.27
CA GLY A 170 -23.82 -1.01 12.44
C GLY A 170 -23.79 -1.94 11.22
N ALA A 171 -24.64 -2.97 11.24
CA ALA A 171 -24.73 -3.92 10.14
C ALA A 171 -25.43 -3.29 8.92
N PRO A 172 -24.89 -3.42 7.69
CA PRO A 172 -25.55 -2.91 6.49
C PRO A 172 -26.80 -3.74 6.17
N GLY A 173 -27.70 -3.14 5.38
CA GLY A 173 -28.89 -3.84 4.89
C GLY A 173 -28.57 -5.12 4.08
N PRO A 174 -29.53 -6.07 3.97
CA PRO A 174 -29.37 -7.26 3.15
C PRO A 174 -29.31 -6.91 1.65
N LEU A 175 -28.44 -7.59 0.89
CA LEU A 175 -28.24 -7.35 -0.54
C LEU A 175 -29.52 -7.63 -1.36
N GLN A 176 -30.05 -6.60 -2.03
CA GLN A 176 -31.25 -6.71 -2.85
C GLN A 176 -30.93 -7.13 -4.29
N PHE A 177 -30.75 -8.44 -4.51
CA PHE A 177 -30.39 -9.03 -5.80
C PHE A 177 -31.36 -8.78 -6.97
N SER A 178 -32.61 -8.36 -6.71
CA SER A 178 -33.62 -8.15 -7.75
C SER A 178 -33.29 -7.05 -8.76
N GLN A 179 -32.38 -6.13 -8.41
CA GLN A 179 -31.98 -4.98 -9.24
C GLN A 179 -30.76 -5.24 -10.14
N PHE A 180 -30.25 -6.48 -10.17
CA PHE A 180 -28.87 -6.72 -10.57
C PHE A 180 -28.67 -7.87 -11.60
N PRO A 181 -28.30 -7.54 -12.85
CA PRO A 181 -27.96 -8.56 -13.86
C PRO A 181 -26.67 -9.31 -13.51
N ARG A 182 -26.70 -10.66 -13.54
CA ARG A 182 -25.51 -11.52 -13.31
C ARG A 182 -24.31 -11.18 -14.22
N SER A 183 -24.54 -10.61 -15.40
CA SER A 183 -23.50 -10.18 -16.33
C SER A 183 -22.59 -9.07 -15.77
N VAL A 184 -23.08 -8.24 -14.85
CA VAL A 184 -22.29 -7.14 -14.24
C VAL A 184 -21.12 -7.68 -13.42
N ALA A 185 -21.35 -8.77 -12.66
CA ALA A 185 -20.30 -9.40 -11.85
C ALA A 185 -19.17 -9.96 -12.73
N LEU A 186 -19.51 -10.72 -13.78
CA LEU A 186 -18.53 -11.24 -14.75
C LEU A 186 -17.75 -10.11 -15.47
N LEU A 187 -18.41 -8.99 -15.76
CA LEU A 187 -17.78 -7.84 -16.39
C LEU A 187 -16.82 -7.12 -15.42
N ALA A 188 -17.14 -7.06 -14.12
CA ALA A 188 -16.23 -6.57 -13.08
C ALA A 188 -15.00 -7.48 -12.89
N VAL A 189 -15.18 -8.81 -12.90
CA VAL A 189 -14.09 -9.80 -12.89
C VAL A 189 -13.16 -9.62 -14.10
N GLY A 190 -13.74 -9.54 -15.31
CA GLY A 190 -13.00 -9.34 -16.55
C GLY A 190 -12.24 -8.00 -16.57
N ALA A 191 -12.88 -6.94 -16.07
CA ALA A 191 -12.24 -5.63 -15.90
C ALA A 191 -11.08 -5.68 -14.89
N ALA A 192 -11.25 -6.34 -13.74
CA ALA A 192 -10.20 -6.50 -12.73
C ALA A 192 -8.94 -7.16 -13.30
N ILE A 193 -9.12 -8.30 -13.99
CA ILE A 193 -8.04 -9.05 -14.62
C ILE A 193 -7.40 -8.21 -15.74
N GLY A 194 -8.20 -7.58 -16.60
CA GLY A 194 -7.74 -6.71 -17.68
C GLY A 194 -6.92 -5.52 -17.16
N PHE A 195 -7.39 -4.83 -16.12
CA PHE A 195 -6.65 -3.76 -15.46
C PHE A 195 -5.34 -4.26 -14.84
N SER A 196 -5.36 -5.40 -14.14
CA SER A 196 -4.14 -5.97 -13.55
C SER A 196 -3.08 -6.28 -14.62
N ILE A 197 -3.46 -6.90 -15.73
CA ILE A 197 -2.55 -7.19 -16.86
C ILE A 197 -2.06 -5.88 -17.49
N MET A 198 -2.96 -4.93 -17.76
CA MET A 198 -2.61 -3.63 -18.33
C MET A 198 -1.64 -2.85 -17.44
N LEU A 199 -1.84 -2.87 -16.12
CA LEU A 199 -0.94 -2.26 -15.13
C LEU A 199 0.39 -3.02 -15.00
N GLY A 200 0.41 -4.34 -15.18
CA GLY A 200 1.62 -5.13 -15.34
C GLY A 200 2.45 -4.65 -16.54
N LEU A 201 1.83 -4.60 -17.71
CA LEU A 201 2.45 -4.14 -18.97
C LEU A 201 2.91 -2.67 -18.90
N ILE A 202 2.10 -1.78 -18.33
CA ILE A 202 2.46 -0.36 -18.11
C ILE A 202 3.63 -0.24 -17.13
N GLY A 203 3.67 -1.06 -16.07
CA GLY A 203 4.77 -1.09 -15.11
C GLY A 203 6.08 -1.62 -15.69
N ALA A 204 6.02 -2.46 -16.72
CA ALA A 204 7.17 -2.97 -17.45
C ALA A 204 7.74 -2.00 -18.49
N ALA A 205 7.01 -0.92 -18.84
CA ALA A 205 7.53 0.10 -19.73
C ALA A 205 8.67 0.88 -19.07
N SER A 206 9.91 0.72 -19.59
CA SER A 206 11.13 1.34 -19.07
C SER A 206 10.98 2.84 -18.78
N LYS A 207 10.37 3.59 -19.72
CA LYS A 207 10.08 5.03 -19.61
C LYS A 207 9.22 5.42 -18.41
N LEU A 208 8.45 4.49 -17.84
CA LEU A 208 7.68 4.73 -16.60
C LEU A 208 8.55 4.43 -15.37
N ARG A 209 9.41 3.41 -15.42
CA ARG A 209 10.36 3.08 -14.33
C ARG A 209 11.35 4.23 -14.11
N GLU A 210 11.90 4.77 -15.18
CA GLU A 210 12.74 5.99 -15.22
C GLU A 210 11.98 7.23 -14.70
N LYS A 211 10.70 7.41 -15.08
CA LYS A 211 9.87 8.48 -14.50
C LYS A 211 9.52 8.27 -13.02
N LEU A 212 9.76 7.09 -12.48
CA LEU A 212 9.55 6.79 -11.06
C LEU A 212 10.86 6.85 -10.25
N SER A 213 12.07 6.68 -10.82
CA SER A 213 13.34 6.76 -10.05
C SER A 213 13.49 8.10 -9.34
N ASP A 214 13.38 9.22 -10.06
CA ASP A 214 13.66 10.56 -9.51
C ASP A 214 12.66 11.01 -8.42
N ILE A 215 11.58 10.24 -8.20
CA ILE A 215 10.67 10.46 -7.06
C ILE A 215 11.30 10.00 -5.74
N ARG A 216 12.31 9.13 -5.80
CA ARG A 216 12.72 8.22 -4.73
C ARG A 216 14.17 8.45 -4.30
N ASP A 217 14.99 8.99 -5.20
CA ASP A 217 16.30 9.55 -4.88
C ASP A 217 16.16 10.95 -4.23
N ALA A 218 14.94 11.49 -4.19
CA ALA A 218 14.61 12.69 -3.42
C ALA A 218 14.62 12.40 -1.91
N ALA A 219 15.63 12.91 -1.21
CA ALA A 219 15.74 12.78 0.25
C ALA A 219 14.45 13.24 0.97
N PRO A 220 14.11 12.66 2.14
CA PRO A 220 12.91 13.04 2.90
C PRO A 220 12.79 14.57 3.09
N GLY A 221 11.66 15.13 2.66
CA GLY A 221 11.41 16.59 2.70
C GLY A 221 11.82 17.38 1.45
N GLN A 222 12.67 16.84 0.57
CA GLN A 222 13.00 17.46 -0.72
C GLN A 222 11.75 17.59 -1.62
N LYS A 223 11.81 18.55 -2.56
CA LYS A 223 10.72 18.79 -3.51
C LYS A 223 10.59 17.61 -4.49
N HIS A 224 9.68 16.69 -4.19
CA HIS A 224 9.30 15.63 -5.12
C HIS A 224 8.67 16.27 -6.37
N GLY A 225 9.44 16.35 -7.46
CA GLY A 225 9.03 17.03 -8.71
C GLY A 225 7.78 16.43 -9.39
N ARG A 226 7.30 15.27 -8.90
CA ARG A 226 6.25 14.47 -9.52
C ARG A 226 5.12 14.08 -8.56
N GLY A 227 4.76 14.94 -7.60
CA GLY A 227 3.61 14.72 -6.70
C GLY A 227 2.30 14.35 -7.42
N LYS A 228 2.11 14.78 -8.69
CA LYS A 228 1.00 14.35 -9.55
C LYS A 228 0.94 12.83 -9.78
N LEU A 229 2.07 12.13 -9.90
CA LEU A 229 2.10 10.67 -10.07
C LEU A 229 1.71 9.95 -8.79
N VAL A 230 2.21 10.41 -7.64
CA VAL A 230 1.83 9.89 -6.31
C VAL A 230 0.33 10.09 -6.08
N PHE A 231 -0.20 11.27 -6.42
CA PHE A 231 -1.62 11.59 -6.32
C PHE A 231 -2.50 10.63 -7.16
N VAL A 232 -2.17 10.47 -8.45
CA VAL A 232 -2.92 9.57 -9.35
C VAL A 232 -2.79 8.11 -8.92
N GLY A 233 -1.61 7.67 -8.47
CA GLY A 233 -1.40 6.31 -7.97
C GLY A 233 -2.19 5.98 -6.71
N LEU A 234 -2.21 6.89 -5.72
CA LEU A 234 -3.01 6.74 -4.50
C LEU A 234 -4.52 6.77 -4.76
N LEU A 235 -4.99 7.63 -5.68
CA LEU A 235 -6.38 7.67 -6.09
C LEU A 235 -6.79 6.37 -6.82
N ALA A 236 -5.98 5.89 -7.76
CA ALA A 236 -6.21 4.63 -8.47
C ALA A 236 -6.17 3.42 -7.53
N SER A 237 -5.21 3.38 -6.60
CA SER A 237 -5.14 2.39 -5.52
C SER A 237 -6.43 2.37 -4.71
N SER A 238 -6.90 3.53 -4.26
CA SER A 238 -8.11 3.64 -3.44
C SER A 238 -9.38 3.24 -4.22
N LEU A 239 -9.50 3.61 -5.49
CA LEU A 239 -10.61 3.18 -6.35
C LEU A 239 -10.63 1.66 -6.58
N LEU A 240 -9.47 1.03 -6.77
CA LEU A 240 -9.36 -0.43 -6.89
C LEU A 240 -9.67 -1.15 -5.55
N ALA A 241 -9.27 -0.56 -4.42
CA ALA A 241 -9.68 -1.03 -3.10
C ALA A 241 -11.20 -0.93 -2.92
N GLY A 242 -11.82 0.17 -3.34
CA GLY A 242 -13.27 0.31 -3.36
C GLY A 242 -13.96 -0.74 -4.24
N ALA A 243 -13.44 -0.97 -5.44
CA ALA A 243 -13.93 -2.01 -6.34
C ALA A 243 -13.79 -3.42 -5.75
N ALA A 244 -12.70 -3.71 -5.02
CA ALA A 244 -12.53 -4.94 -4.27
C ALA A 244 -13.62 -5.11 -3.19
N GLY A 245 -13.93 -4.03 -2.47
CA GLY A 245 -15.00 -3.99 -1.47
C GLY A 245 -16.38 -4.28 -2.04
N VAL A 246 -16.74 -3.59 -3.12
CA VAL A 246 -18.01 -3.81 -3.84
C VAL A 246 -18.09 -5.25 -4.38
N ALA A 247 -17.00 -5.77 -4.96
CA ALA A 247 -16.95 -7.16 -5.44
C ALA A 247 -17.08 -8.18 -4.30
N ALA A 248 -16.41 -7.96 -3.16
CA ALA A 248 -16.53 -8.85 -1.99
C ALA A 248 -17.96 -8.86 -1.43
N ALA A 249 -18.56 -7.67 -1.26
CA ALA A 249 -19.93 -7.51 -0.76
C ALA A 249 -20.99 -8.12 -1.70
N TRP A 250 -20.79 -8.04 -3.01
CA TRP A 250 -21.62 -8.72 -4.00
C TRP A 250 -21.58 -10.24 -3.87
N ILE A 251 -20.38 -10.77 -3.66
CA ILE A 251 -20.09 -12.21 -3.76
C ILE A 251 -20.39 -12.93 -2.42
N SER A 252 -20.24 -12.25 -1.27
CA SER A 252 -20.37 -12.86 0.07
C SER A 252 -21.64 -13.70 0.28
N PRO A 253 -22.87 -13.26 -0.12
CA PRO A 253 -24.08 -14.04 0.12
C PRO A 253 -24.21 -15.34 -0.70
N HIS A 254 -23.25 -15.63 -1.60
CA HIS A 254 -23.16 -16.91 -2.30
C HIS A 254 -22.25 -17.93 -1.60
N PHE A 255 -21.58 -17.53 -0.51
CA PHE A 255 -20.59 -18.33 0.22
C PHE A 255 -20.83 -18.36 1.73
N ASN A 256 -21.40 -17.30 2.30
CA ASN A 256 -21.70 -17.19 3.72
C ASN A 256 -23.21 -17.09 3.95
N ASP A 257 -23.76 -17.92 4.84
CA ASP A 257 -25.19 -18.00 5.20
C ASP A 257 -25.69 -16.75 5.98
N GLY A 258 -25.67 -15.59 5.33
CA GLY A 258 -26.21 -14.31 5.84
C GLY A 258 -25.18 -13.26 6.25
N ALA A 259 -23.88 -13.56 6.29
CA ALA A 259 -22.85 -12.55 6.58
C ALA A 259 -22.52 -11.73 5.32
N SER A 260 -23.05 -10.51 5.23
CA SER A 260 -22.99 -9.67 4.02
C SER A 260 -21.66 -8.95 3.79
N VAL A 261 -20.84 -8.74 4.82
CA VAL A 261 -19.49 -8.15 4.71
C VAL A 261 -18.46 -8.98 5.48
N PRO A 262 -17.25 -9.19 4.95
CA PRO A 262 -16.14 -9.75 5.70
C PRO A 262 -15.84 -8.92 6.96
N ALA A 263 -15.93 -9.53 8.14
CA ALA A 263 -15.82 -8.81 9.41
C ALA A 263 -14.41 -8.29 9.72
N ASP A 264 -13.36 -8.89 9.15
CA ASP A 264 -11.96 -8.53 9.43
C ASP A 264 -11.35 -7.68 8.30
N GLY A 265 -11.44 -6.36 8.46
CA GLY A 265 -10.82 -5.38 7.57
C GLY A 265 -9.29 -5.41 7.57
N MET A 266 -8.67 -5.99 8.61
CA MET A 266 -7.22 -6.12 8.70
C MET A 266 -6.72 -7.17 7.70
N ASN A 267 -7.42 -8.29 7.56
CA ASN A 267 -7.13 -9.28 6.52
C ASN A 267 -7.18 -8.66 5.11
N TYR A 268 -8.15 -7.76 4.86
CA TYR A 268 -8.27 -7.00 3.60
C TYR A 268 -7.20 -5.91 3.39
N THR A 269 -6.33 -5.61 4.37
CA THR A 269 -5.08 -4.85 4.13
C THR A 269 -3.88 -5.80 4.05
N LEU A 270 -3.75 -6.75 4.98
CA LEU A 270 -2.57 -7.60 5.11
C LEU A 270 -2.42 -8.58 3.93
N LEU A 271 -3.49 -9.26 3.51
CA LEU A 271 -3.44 -10.22 2.39
C LEU A 271 -3.07 -9.53 1.08
N PRO A 272 -3.70 -8.41 0.67
CA PRO A 272 -3.27 -7.61 -0.47
C PRO A 272 -1.81 -7.15 -0.42
N MET A 273 -1.34 -6.70 0.74
CA MET A 273 0.04 -6.23 0.89
C MET A 273 1.03 -7.39 0.78
N ALA A 274 0.74 -8.54 1.41
CA ALA A 274 1.50 -9.77 1.29
C ALA A 274 1.56 -10.25 -0.17
N ALA A 275 0.42 -10.29 -0.85
CA ALA A 275 0.34 -10.69 -2.26
C ALA A 275 1.13 -9.75 -3.18
N ALA A 276 1.10 -8.43 -2.94
CA ALA A 276 1.87 -7.47 -3.72
C ALA A 276 3.40 -7.64 -3.51
N LEU A 277 3.84 -7.76 -2.25
CA LEU A 277 5.26 -7.95 -1.89
C LEU A 277 5.80 -9.29 -2.39
N LEU A 278 5.09 -10.39 -2.11
CA LEU A 278 5.44 -11.74 -2.59
C LEU A 278 5.38 -11.83 -4.11
N GLY A 279 4.48 -11.08 -4.76
CA GLY A 279 4.41 -10.88 -6.21
C GLY A 279 5.57 -10.06 -6.81
N GLY A 280 6.60 -9.76 -6.02
CA GLY A 280 7.80 -9.03 -6.46
C GLY A 280 7.64 -7.51 -6.49
N THR A 281 6.55 -6.95 -5.95
CA THR A 281 6.42 -5.51 -5.78
C THR A 281 7.22 -5.06 -4.57
N SER A 282 8.47 -4.63 -4.78
CA SER A 282 9.35 -4.12 -3.71
C SER A 282 8.66 -3.01 -2.91
N LEU A 283 8.87 -2.96 -1.58
CA LEU A 283 8.29 -1.94 -0.70
C LEU A 283 8.69 -0.51 -1.11
N PHE A 284 9.88 -0.35 -1.70
CA PHE A 284 10.32 0.93 -2.26
C PHE A 284 9.71 1.23 -3.63
N GLY A 285 9.17 0.22 -4.33
CA GLY A 285 8.61 0.30 -5.69
C GLY A 285 9.59 0.04 -6.84
N ARG A 286 10.76 -0.59 -6.61
CA ARG A 286 11.84 -0.71 -7.66
C ARG A 286 11.48 -1.73 -8.75
N ARG A 287 10.60 -2.66 -8.39
CA ARG A 287 10.30 -3.90 -9.07
C ARG A 287 8.81 -4.17 -8.91
N GLY A 288 8.26 -4.92 -9.84
CA GLY A 288 6.91 -5.46 -9.79
C GLY A 288 6.78 -6.47 -10.91
N GLY A 289 6.32 -7.68 -10.59
CA GLY A 289 6.04 -8.69 -11.60
C GLY A 289 5.01 -8.21 -12.63
N PHE A 290 5.06 -8.81 -13.81
CA PHE A 290 4.01 -8.71 -14.83
C PHE A 290 2.75 -9.42 -14.35
N ALA A 291 2.91 -10.65 -13.84
CA ALA A 291 1.87 -11.53 -13.32
C ALA A 291 2.06 -11.86 -11.83
N GLY A 292 3.23 -11.57 -11.24
CA GLY A 292 3.59 -11.94 -9.87
C GLY A 292 2.51 -11.65 -8.80
N THR A 293 1.91 -10.46 -8.78
CA THR A 293 0.84 -10.11 -7.82
C THR A 293 -0.39 -11.03 -7.96
N ALA A 294 -0.77 -11.41 -9.18
CA ALA A 294 -1.90 -12.28 -9.43
C ALA A 294 -1.61 -13.72 -9.03
N LEU A 295 -0.41 -14.21 -9.34
CA LEU A 295 0.05 -15.54 -8.93
C LEU A 295 0.17 -15.64 -7.41
N ALA A 296 0.78 -14.66 -6.75
CA ALA A 296 0.89 -14.60 -5.29
C ALA A 296 -0.48 -14.51 -4.60
N THR A 297 -1.42 -13.71 -5.13
CA THR A 297 -2.82 -13.70 -4.64
C THR A 297 -3.45 -15.09 -4.76
N THR A 298 -3.25 -15.76 -5.90
CA THR A 298 -3.78 -17.10 -6.16
C THR A 298 -3.19 -18.13 -5.19
N VAL A 299 -1.89 -18.08 -4.92
CA VAL A 299 -1.21 -18.92 -3.91
C VAL A 299 -1.83 -18.69 -2.53
N LEU A 300 -1.86 -17.45 -2.05
CA LEU A 300 -2.28 -17.15 -0.68
C LEU A 300 -3.75 -17.52 -0.44
N VAL A 301 -4.66 -17.06 -1.30
CA VAL A 301 -6.10 -17.34 -1.16
C VAL A 301 -6.36 -18.84 -1.29
N SER A 302 -5.77 -19.54 -2.27
CA SER A 302 -6.01 -20.98 -2.43
C SER A 302 -5.46 -21.79 -1.26
N THR A 303 -4.33 -21.36 -0.69
CA THR A 303 -3.72 -22.00 0.49
C THR A 303 -4.56 -21.78 1.74
N MET A 304 -5.12 -20.58 1.94
CA MET A 304 -6.03 -20.30 3.07
C MET A 304 -7.24 -21.23 3.07
N TRP A 305 -7.98 -21.27 1.95
CA TRP A 305 -9.13 -22.16 1.80
C TRP A 305 -8.77 -23.64 1.93
N PHE A 306 -7.58 -24.04 1.48
CA PHE A 306 -7.10 -25.42 1.67
C PHE A 306 -6.83 -25.73 3.14
N LEU A 307 -6.19 -24.83 3.89
CA LEU A 307 -5.93 -25.01 5.32
C LEU A 307 -7.24 -25.02 6.13
N GLU A 308 -8.17 -24.11 5.82
CA GLU A 308 -9.50 -24.08 6.42
C GLU A 308 -10.26 -25.41 6.17
N SER A 309 -10.20 -25.94 4.95
CA SER A 309 -10.85 -27.23 4.61
C SER A 309 -10.32 -28.43 5.39
N ARG A 310 -9.12 -28.33 5.98
CA ARG A 310 -8.53 -29.38 6.82
C ARG A 310 -9.05 -29.36 8.26
N ASN A 311 -9.74 -28.29 8.67
CA ASN A 311 -10.29 -28.11 10.02
C ASN A 311 -9.24 -28.33 11.14
N GLU A 312 -7.98 -28.07 10.83
CA GLU A 312 -6.93 -27.86 11.84
C GLU A 312 -7.07 -26.42 12.33
N ASN A 313 -6.83 -26.16 13.62
CA ASN A 313 -7.03 -24.84 14.25
C ASN A 313 -5.92 -23.83 13.86
N PHE A 314 -5.60 -23.74 12.57
CA PHE A 314 -4.58 -22.88 12.01
C PHE A 314 -5.14 -21.46 11.86
N ASP A 315 -4.59 -20.51 12.61
CA ASP A 315 -4.90 -19.09 12.41
C ASP A 315 -4.23 -18.60 11.12
N GLU A 316 -5.08 -18.30 10.13
CA GLU A 316 -4.74 -17.75 8.81
C GLU A 316 -3.79 -16.54 8.86
N LYS A 317 -3.77 -15.80 9.99
CA LYS A 317 -2.92 -14.62 10.19
C LYS A 317 -1.43 -14.98 10.22
N TRP A 318 -1.08 -16.19 10.66
CA TRP A 318 0.30 -16.68 10.57
C TRP A 318 0.79 -16.84 9.13
N LEU A 319 -0.08 -17.29 8.21
CA LEU A 319 0.26 -17.37 6.79
C LEU A 319 0.49 -15.97 6.21
N LEU A 320 -0.30 -14.98 6.60
CA LEU A 320 -0.13 -13.59 6.16
C LEU A 320 1.17 -12.96 6.68
N VAL A 321 1.48 -13.15 7.96
CA VAL A 321 2.75 -12.69 8.56
C VAL A 321 3.95 -13.37 7.88
N ALA A 322 3.89 -14.68 7.66
CA ALA A 322 4.92 -15.41 6.94
C ALA A 322 5.10 -14.92 5.49
N ALA A 323 4.00 -14.64 4.78
CA ALA A 323 4.02 -14.14 3.41
C ALA A 323 4.58 -12.71 3.30
N LEU A 324 4.26 -11.82 4.25
CA LEU A 324 4.88 -10.49 4.35
C LEU A 324 6.40 -10.61 4.57
N PHE A 325 6.81 -11.43 5.55
CA PHE A 325 8.21 -11.64 5.89
C PHE A 325 9.01 -12.26 4.74
N ALA A 326 8.44 -13.26 4.06
CA ALA A 326 9.00 -13.83 2.83
C ALA A 326 9.14 -12.75 1.74
N GLY A 327 8.12 -11.93 1.50
CA GLY A 327 8.16 -10.83 0.55
C GLY A 327 9.29 -9.82 0.82
N PHE A 328 9.57 -9.53 2.10
CA PHE A 328 10.71 -8.68 2.50
C PHE A 328 12.07 -9.37 2.24
N ILE A 329 12.22 -10.63 2.64
CA ILE A 329 13.45 -11.42 2.38
C ILE A 329 13.71 -11.49 0.88
N ILE A 330 12.71 -11.87 0.07
CA ILE A 330 12.82 -12.00 -1.39
C ILE A 330 13.18 -10.65 -2.01
N SER A 331 12.54 -9.56 -1.57
CA SER A 331 12.90 -8.21 -2.02
C SER A 331 14.38 -7.91 -1.77
N ARG A 332 14.90 -8.21 -0.56
CA ARG A 332 16.29 -7.95 -0.19
C ARG A 332 17.29 -8.86 -0.89
N VAL A 333 16.99 -10.15 -1.02
CA VAL A 333 17.82 -11.13 -1.75
C VAL A 333 17.98 -10.72 -3.22
N ILE A 334 16.88 -10.32 -3.88
CA ILE A 334 16.93 -9.82 -5.26
C ILE A 334 17.60 -8.42 -5.31
N GLU A 335 17.69 -7.65 -4.22
CA GLU A 335 18.55 -6.45 -4.16
C GLU A 335 20.03 -6.81 -4.09
N THR A 336 20.44 -7.66 -3.16
CA THR A 336 21.83 -8.11 -3.01
C THR A 336 22.37 -8.71 -4.30
N PHE A 337 21.62 -9.62 -4.95
CA PHE A 337 22.05 -10.19 -6.23
C PHE A 337 22.08 -9.20 -7.40
N ASN A 338 21.46 -8.01 -7.27
CA ASN A 338 21.37 -6.99 -8.32
C ASN A 338 22.18 -5.73 -8.06
N LEU A 339 23.01 -5.71 -7.02
CA LEU A 339 24.16 -4.82 -7.03
C LEU A 339 25.00 -5.15 -8.29
N PRO A 340 25.65 -4.16 -8.92
CA PRO A 340 26.82 -4.47 -9.72
C PRO A 340 27.75 -5.36 -8.91
N ALA A 341 28.48 -6.26 -9.55
CA ALA A 341 29.80 -6.52 -9.00
C ALA A 341 30.48 -5.14 -8.98
N GLU A 342 31.02 -4.74 -7.85
CA GLU A 342 32.04 -3.72 -7.86
C GLU A 342 33.16 -4.35 -8.69
N ASP A 343 33.21 -4.00 -9.98
CA ASP A 343 34.33 -4.40 -10.83
C ASP A 343 35.58 -3.88 -10.12
N ASP A 344 36.61 -4.72 -10.00
CA ASP A 344 37.85 -4.44 -9.28
C ASP A 344 38.69 -3.37 -10.02
N ASP A 345 38.11 -2.18 -10.25
CA ASP A 345 38.76 -1.01 -10.84
C ASP A 345 39.81 -0.39 -9.90
N ASP A 346 39.87 -0.83 -8.64
CA ASP A 346 41.02 -0.64 -7.75
C ASP A 346 42.33 -1.24 -8.33
N ASP A 347 42.26 -2.17 -9.29
CA ASP A 347 43.44 -2.66 -10.02
C ASP A 347 43.91 -1.69 -11.13
N ARG A 348 43.14 -0.66 -11.53
CA ARG A 348 43.51 0.23 -12.65
C ARG A 348 44.50 1.35 -12.29
N ASP A 349 44.52 1.83 -11.05
CA ASP A 349 45.40 2.96 -10.63
C ASP A 349 46.75 2.53 -10.02
N LEU A 350 46.96 1.25 -9.70
CA LEU A 350 48.28 0.76 -9.29
C LEU A 350 49.30 0.71 -10.45
N SER A 351 48.83 0.66 -11.70
CA SER A 351 49.70 0.84 -12.88
C SER A 351 50.10 2.29 -13.15
N ASP A 352 49.25 3.28 -12.82
CA ASP A 352 49.54 4.70 -13.08
C ASP A 352 50.37 5.36 -11.96
N LEU A 353 50.25 4.85 -10.72
CA LEU A 353 51.26 5.02 -9.66
C LEU A 353 52.61 4.35 -10.01
N GLY A 354 52.65 3.53 -11.07
CA GLY A 354 53.84 2.96 -11.69
C GLY A 354 54.62 3.92 -12.60
N GLY A 355 54.22 5.20 -12.68
CA GLY A 355 54.88 6.28 -13.42
C GLY A 355 56.29 6.68 -12.96
N LEU A 356 57.13 5.71 -12.57
CA LEU A 356 58.59 5.90 -12.58
C LEU A 356 59.03 5.92 -14.05
N ALA A 357 59.24 7.11 -14.59
CA ALA A 357 59.87 7.29 -15.89
C ALA A 357 61.25 6.63 -15.88
N GLN A 358 61.34 5.44 -16.47
CA GLN A 358 62.60 4.75 -16.68
C GLN A 358 63.36 5.47 -17.77
N ASP A 359 64.44 6.15 -17.40
CA ASP A 359 65.32 6.81 -18.37
C ASP A 359 66.08 5.76 -19.21
N ASP A 360 66.49 6.14 -20.42
CA ASP A 360 67.19 5.25 -21.36
C ASP A 360 68.60 4.83 -20.88
N ASN A 361 69.08 5.36 -19.75
CA ASN A 361 70.40 5.07 -19.19
C ASN A 361 70.37 3.99 -18.10
N GLY A 362 69.18 3.67 -17.56
CA GLY A 362 68.98 2.55 -16.64
C GLY A 362 69.43 2.80 -15.19
N GLU A 363 69.66 4.06 -14.80
CA GLU A 363 69.86 4.43 -13.40
C GLU A 363 68.53 4.84 -12.76
N PHE A 364 68.19 4.22 -11.63
CA PHE A 364 67.06 4.64 -10.81
C PHE A 364 67.39 5.95 -10.10
N GLU A 365 67.16 7.08 -10.76
CA GLU A 365 67.23 8.38 -10.10
C GLU A 365 66.15 8.43 -9.01
N ARG A 366 66.59 8.35 -7.76
CA ARG A 366 65.72 8.62 -6.61
C ARG A 366 65.37 10.09 -6.67
N VAL A 367 64.20 10.41 -7.22
CA VAL A 367 63.58 11.73 -7.08
C VAL A 367 63.57 12.03 -5.58
N ALA A 368 64.45 12.93 -5.16
CA ALA A 368 64.51 13.36 -3.77
C ALA A 368 63.14 13.93 -3.43
N ALA A 369 62.55 13.49 -2.31
CA ALA A 369 61.22 13.89 -1.90
C ALA A 369 61.14 15.42 -1.83
N GLU A 370 60.58 16.02 -2.88
CA GLU A 370 60.39 17.46 -2.98
C GLU A 370 59.40 17.84 -1.87
N GLU A 371 59.79 18.78 -1.01
CA GLU A 371 59.05 19.09 0.21
C GLU A 371 57.61 19.48 -0.15
N ILE A 372 56.67 18.59 0.16
CA ILE A 372 55.23 18.87 0.07
C ILE A 372 55.00 20.14 0.91
N PRO A 373 54.63 21.29 0.30
CA PRO A 373 54.59 22.54 1.01
C PRO A 373 53.55 22.44 2.12
N ALA A 374 54.00 22.63 3.37
CA ALA A 374 53.21 22.39 4.57
C ALA A 374 51.80 22.98 4.45
N GLN A 375 50.82 22.11 4.21
CA GLN A 375 49.48 22.54 3.86
C GLN A 375 48.85 23.20 5.08
N ARG A 376 48.55 24.48 4.91
CA ARG A 376 48.23 25.44 5.97
C ARG A 376 47.18 24.90 6.93
N ASP A 377 47.61 24.61 8.15
CA ASP A 377 46.76 24.23 9.29
C ASP A 377 45.61 25.24 9.43
N SER A 378 44.42 24.81 9.00
CA SER A 378 43.18 25.54 9.17
C SER A 378 42.39 24.85 10.27
N GLY A 379 42.85 25.06 11.51
CA GLY A 379 42.43 24.39 12.73
C GLY A 379 40.92 24.42 13.01
N ARG A 380 40.17 23.59 12.28
CA ARG A 380 38.89 23.05 12.70
C ARG A 380 39.20 21.72 13.39
N PRO A 381 38.87 21.55 14.68
CA PRO A 381 39.02 20.26 15.32
C PRO A 381 38.19 19.23 14.56
N PHE A 382 38.84 18.12 14.16
CA PHE A 382 38.16 16.99 13.55
C PHE A 382 37.41 16.24 14.67
N ASP A 383 36.15 16.61 14.88
CA ASP A 383 35.24 15.92 15.79
C ASP A 383 34.80 14.60 15.14
N GLY A 384 35.38 13.49 15.59
CA GLY A 384 35.18 12.15 15.03
C GLY A 384 33.82 11.52 15.34
N THR A 385 32.79 12.31 15.64
CA THR A 385 31.43 11.86 15.98
C THR A 385 30.47 11.90 14.78
N GLY A 386 30.81 12.61 13.70
CA GLY A 386 29.90 12.94 12.59
C GLY A 386 29.43 11.80 11.67
N TYR A 387 29.62 10.53 12.02
CA TYR A 387 29.13 9.37 11.23
C TYR A 387 27.99 8.59 11.89
N ASP A 388 27.74 8.76 13.20
CA ASP A 388 26.69 8.01 13.92
C ASP A 388 25.37 8.79 14.10
N ASP A 389 25.41 10.13 14.05
CA ASP A 389 24.24 11.00 14.29
C ASP A 389 23.20 10.98 13.12
N ASP A 390 23.63 10.68 11.90
CA ASP A 390 22.73 10.63 10.73
C ASP A 390 21.77 9.43 10.76
N PHE A 391 22.10 8.34 11.45
CA PHE A 391 21.16 7.24 11.68
C PHE A 391 20.21 7.50 12.86
N ALA A 392 20.65 8.24 13.88
CA ALA A 392 19.80 8.62 15.00
C ALA A 392 18.72 9.65 14.60
N SER A 393 19.07 10.60 13.72
CA SER A 393 18.17 11.68 13.27
C SER A 393 17.01 11.20 12.37
N VAL A 394 17.13 10.03 11.73
CA VAL A 394 16.07 9.43 10.90
C VAL A 394 15.02 8.68 11.75
N ALA A 395 15.38 8.22 12.95
CA ALA A 395 14.47 7.55 13.87
C ALA A 395 13.86 8.50 14.93
N GLY A 396 14.55 9.60 15.26
CA GLY A 396 14.07 10.63 16.18
C GLY A 396 13.13 11.64 15.52
N GLY A 397 11.83 11.56 15.82
CA GLY A 397 10.84 12.53 15.32
C GLY A 397 11.23 13.99 15.64
N GLY A 398 11.41 14.80 14.60
CA GLY A 398 12.02 16.13 14.68
C GLY A 398 11.33 17.09 15.66
N GLY A 399 12.03 17.41 16.75
CA GLY A 399 11.67 18.50 17.65
C GLY A 399 12.09 19.85 17.07
N TYR A 400 11.11 20.69 16.71
CA TYR A 400 11.37 22.08 16.34
C TYR A 400 11.78 22.91 17.56
N GLY A 401 13.09 22.99 17.82
CA GLY A 401 13.65 24.00 18.73
C GLY A 401 13.75 25.35 18.02
N PRO A 402 13.13 26.44 18.52
CA PRO A 402 13.28 27.76 17.94
C PRO A 402 14.66 28.35 18.31
N GLN A 403 15.55 28.48 17.34
CA GLN A 403 16.74 29.33 17.47
C GLN A 403 16.32 30.81 17.43
N GLY A 404 15.84 31.30 18.58
CA GLY A 404 15.51 32.69 18.83
C GLY A 404 16.64 33.43 19.54
N ASP A 405 17.15 34.47 18.89
CA ASP A 405 18.21 35.38 19.36
C ASP A 405 17.86 36.09 20.70
N PRO A 406 18.57 35.83 21.82
CA PRO A 406 18.26 36.42 23.12
C PRO A 406 18.92 37.81 23.29
N GLY A 407 18.46 38.80 22.52
CA GLY A 407 19.30 39.97 22.19
C GLY A 407 18.80 41.41 22.41
N ARG A 408 17.55 41.69 22.84
CA ARG A 408 17.07 43.02 23.34
C ARG A 408 15.54 43.09 23.44
N PHE A 409 14.99 43.35 24.63
CA PHE A 409 13.87 44.27 24.83
C PHE A 409 13.88 44.81 26.28
N GLY A 410 13.66 46.11 26.45
CA GLY A 410 13.67 46.78 27.75
C GLY A 410 12.30 46.74 28.46
N PRO A 411 12.23 47.21 29.72
CA PRO A 411 11.01 47.17 30.50
C PRO A 411 10.03 48.28 30.08
N GLN A 412 8.76 47.93 29.85
CA GLN A 412 7.64 48.86 29.98
C GLN A 412 6.63 48.35 30.99
N SER A 413 6.39 49.19 31.99
CA SER A 413 5.35 49.07 33.00
C SER A 413 3.96 49.37 32.41
N GLY A 414 2.93 48.67 32.90
CA GLY A 414 1.53 48.93 32.53
C GLY A 414 0.56 48.37 33.57
N HIS A 415 -0.30 49.22 34.14
CA HIS A 415 -1.23 48.90 35.24
C HIS A 415 -2.56 48.25 34.79
N GLY A 416 -3.19 47.54 35.74
CA GLY A 416 -4.66 47.43 35.86
C GLY A 416 -5.25 46.12 35.32
N GLY A 417 -6.26 45.51 35.94
CA GLY A 417 -6.99 45.88 37.16
C GLY A 417 -7.90 44.75 37.68
N TYR A 418 -8.58 44.99 38.81
CA TYR A 418 -9.32 43.99 39.59
C TYR A 418 -10.62 43.48 38.94
N GLY A 419 -11.00 42.22 39.24
CA GLY A 419 -12.32 41.63 38.99
C GLY A 419 -12.65 40.54 40.02
N HIS A 420 -13.86 40.58 40.60
CA HIS A 420 -14.21 39.89 41.85
C HIS A 420 -15.38 38.89 41.66
N GLY A 421 -15.37 37.75 42.38
CA GLY A 421 -16.54 36.86 42.59
C GLY A 421 -16.83 35.85 41.46
N THR A 422 -17.52 34.72 41.69
CA THR A 422 -18.10 34.13 42.93
C THR A 422 -18.39 32.63 42.71
N GLN A 423 -18.25 31.80 43.76
CA GLN A 423 -18.80 30.42 43.78
C GLN A 423 -20.33 30.43 43.96
N PRO A 424 -21.05 29.41 43.47
CA PRO A 424 -21.53 28.31 44.35
C PRO A 424 -21.44 26.92 43.64
N GLY A 425 -21.73 25.77 44.26
CA GLY A 425 -22.14 25.42 45.63
C GLY A 425 -22.43 23.90 45.68
N ALA A 426 -22.34 23.26 46.86
CA ALA A 426 -22.41 21.80 47.01
C ALA A 426 -23.80 21.28 47.45
N ASN A 427 -24.11 20.04 47.06
CA ASN A 427 -24.96 19.02 47.73
C ASN A 427 -24.32 17.65 47.36
N GLU A 428 -24.23 16.58 48.16
CA GLU A 428 -24.81 16.17 49.46
C GLU A 428 -26.19 15.48 49.41
N TYR A 429 -26.41 14.52 50.33
CA TYR A 429 -27.50 13.54 50.45
C TYR A 429 -27.59 12.48 49.32
N GLY A 430 -27.54 11.16 49.58
CA GLY A 430 -27.30 10.45 50.85
C GLY A 430 -27.28 8.92 50.66
N GLU A 431 -26.61 8.20 51.55
CA GLU A 431 -26.61 6.72 51.59
C GLU A 431 -27.88 6.15 52.25
N PRO A 432 -28.18 4.87 52.00
CA PRO A 432 -28.50 3.97 53.10
C PRO A 432 -27.72 2.65 53.02
N GLY A 433 -27.12 2.27 54.14
CA GLY A 433 -26.32 1.04 54.26
C GLY A 433 -27.08 -0.16 54.84
N TYR A 434 -26.51 -1.34 54.59
CA TYR A 434 -26.63 -2.61 55.32
C TYR A 434 -28.02 -3.22 55.57
N ASP A 435 -28.22 -4.41 54.99
CA ASP A 435 -28.70 -5.55 55.78
C ASP A 435 -27.85 -6.79 55.43
N ASN A 436 -27.68 -7.69 56.40
CA ASN A 436 -26.65 -8.74 56.39
C ASN A 436 -27.22 -10.05 56.94
N GLY A 437 -27.48 -11.03 56.09
CA GLY A 437 -28.09 -12.29 56.53
C GLY A 437 -28.11 -13.44 55.52
N GLY A 438 -27.39 -14.51 55.87
CA GLY A 438 -27.80 -15.89 55.57
C GLY A 438 -27.38 -16.50 54.23
N TYR A 439 -26.35 -17.36 54.27
CA TYR A 439 -26.30 -18.55 53.42
C TYR A 439 -27.38 -19.55 53.91
N PRO A 440 -28.05 -20.31 53.00
CA PRO A 440 -27.48 -21.62 52.66
C PRO A 440 -27.68 -22.13 51.22
N GLU A 441 -26.73 -22.98 50.82
CA GLU A 441 -26.80 -24.14 49.90
C GLU A 441 -27.04 -24.00 48.36
N PRO A 442 -26.54 -24.98 47.56
CA PRO A 442 -26.55 -24.94 46.10
C PRO A 442 -27.55 -25.89 45.41
N GLY A 443 -28.23 -25.38 44.38
CA GLY A 443 -29.15 -26.08 43.48
C GLY A 443 -30.09 -25.05 42.83
N THR A 444 -30.57 -25.16 41.60
CA THR A 444 -30.81 -26.35 40.76
C THR A 444 -30.84 -25.93 39.27
N ARG A 445 -30.75 -26.89 38.34
CA ARG A 445 -30.91 -26.72 36.89
C ARG A 445 -32.11 -25.84 36.48
N GLY A 446 -31.86 -24.97 35.50
CA GLY A 446 -32.84 -24.41 34.55
C GLY A 446 -32.09 -23.62 33.47
N GLY A 447 -32.40 -23.67 32.18
CA GLY A 447 -33.57 -24.28 31.53
C GLY A 447 -34.19 -23.33 30.51
N TYR A 448 -33.38 -22.73 29.63
CA TYR A 448 -33.88 -21.79 28.62
C TYR A 448 -34.54 -22.54 27.45
N GLY A 449 -35.88 -22.59 27.46
CA GLY A 449 -36.68 -23.03 26.33
C GLY A 449 -36.88 -21.91 25.28
N PRO A 450 -37.02 -22.24 23.98
CA PRO A 450 -37.23 -21.26 22.92
C PRO A 450 -38.67 -20.72 22.89
N ARG A 451 -38.83 -19.52 22.31
CA ARG A 451 -40.11 -18.80 22.18
C ARG A 451 -41.09 -19.55 21.28
N GLY A 452 -42.35 -19.63 21.72
CA GLY A 452 -43.45 -20.14 20.89
C GLY A 452 -43.89 -19.15 19.81
N TYR A 453 -44.22 -19.66 18.63
CA TYR A 453 -44.95 -18.93 17.60
C TYR A 453 -46.45 -19.13 17.78
N SER A 454 -47.22 -18.04 17.83
CA SER A 454 -48.68 -18.12 17.70
C SER A 454 -49.07 -18.51 16.28
N ALA A 455 -49.88 -19.54 16.15
CA ALA A 455 -50.65 -19.80 14.94
C ALA A 455 -52.02 -19.13 15.10
N ASP A 456 -52.40 -18.25 14.16
CA ASP A 456 -53.80 -17.88 13.86
C ASP A 456 -53.87 -16.88 12.68
N THR A 457 -53.99 -17.38 11.44
CA THR A 457 -54.85 -16.81 10.38
C THR A 457 -54.81 -17.67 9.11
N TYR A 458 -55.94 -18.31 8.78
CA TYR A 458 -56.23 -18.87 7.45
C TYR A 458 -57.06 -17.87 6.63
N PRO A 459 -56.70 -17.60 5.36
CA PRO A 459 -57.66 -17.17 4.34
C PRO A 459 -58.20 -18.38 3.54
N PRO A 460 -59.49 -18.44 3.17
CA PRO A 460 -60.07 -19.58 2.48
C PRO A 460 -60.08 -19.45 0.95
N ASN A 461 -60.09 -20.62 0.29
CA ASN A 461 -60.65 -20.87 -1.05
C ASN A 461 -60.10 -20.09 -2.27
N GLN A 462 -59.27 -20.75 -3.08
CA GLN A 462 -59.53 -20.83 -4.52
C GLN A 462 -59.48 -22.29 -4.99
N ARG A 463 -60.39 -22.65 -5.90
CA ARG A 463 -60.61 -24.01 -6.38
C ARG A 463 -59.87 -24.25 -7.69
N GLY A 464 -59.45 -25.51 -7.88
CA GLY A 464 -59.61 -26.21 -9.14
C GLY A 464 -58.67 -25.83 -10.28
N PHE A 465 -57.61 -26.61 -10.42
CA PHE A 465 -57.20 -27.13 -11.72
C PHE A 465 -56.76 -28.59 -11.53
N ASP A 466 -57.59 -29.50 -12.01
CA ASP A 466 -57.23 -30.91 -12.17
C ASP A 466 -56.43 -31.03 -13.48
N ASP A 467 -55.25 -31.66 -13.42
CA ASP A 467 -54.58 -32.19 -14.62
C ASP A 467 -53.83 -33.48 -14.23
N PRO A 468 -54.10 -34.64 -14.87
CA PRO A 468 -53.63 -35.93 -14.39
C PRO A 468 -52.37 -36.43 -15.11
N GLY A 469 -51.57 -37.22 -14.39
CA GLY A 469 -50.71 -38.24 -14.99
C GLY A 469 -49.29 -37.79 -15.36
N TYR A 470 -48.34 -38.12 -14.49
CA TYR A 470 -47.02 -38.56 -14.94
C TYR A 470 -46.63 -39.84 -14.20
N ASP A 471 -46.49 -40.92 -14.96
CA ASP A 471 -46.28 -42.26 -14.43
C ASP A 471 -44.88 -42.48 -13.85
N ALA A 472 -44.82 -43.39 -12.88
CA ALA A 472 -43.58 -43.87 -12.31
C ALA A 472 -42.86 -44.84 -13.27
N ASN A 473 -41.55 -44.64 -13.46
CA ASN A 473 -40.52 -45.71 -13.51
C ASN A 473 -39.12 -45.11 -13.74
N GLY A 474 -38.13 -45.43 -12.88
CA GLY A 474 -36.82 -44.76 -12.95
C GLY A 474 -35.69 -45.24 -12.04
N GLY A 475 -35.67 -46.53 -11.65
CA GLY A 475 -34.47 -47.28 -11.21
C GLY A 475 -33.46 -46.63 -10.23
N TYR A 476 -33.57 -46.98 -8.94
CA TYR A 476 -32.46 -46.80 -7.99
C TYR A 476 -31.34 -47.82 -8.25
N GLY A 477 -30.17 -47.34 -8.72
CA GLY A 477 -28.96 -48.13 -8.88
C GLY A 477 -28.04 -48.06 -7.66
N ASN A 478 -27.96 -49.15 -6.88
CA ASN A 478 -27.01 -49.27 -5.78
C ASN A 478 -25.56 -49.31 -6.28
N TYR A 479 -24.67 -48.53 -5.67
CA TYR A 479 -23.25 -48.84 -5.62
C TYR A 479 -22.72 -48.77 -4.18
N ARG A 480 -22.26 -49.91 -3.69
CA ARG A 480 -21.57 -50.06 -2.41
C ARG A 480 -20.47 -51.11 -2.57
N ARG A 481 -19.22 -50.66 -2.72
CA ARG A 481 -17.99 -51.37 -2.34
C ARG A 481 -16.86 -50.37 -2.27
#